data_AF-A0A7V1JIR4-F1
#
_entry.id   AF-A0A7V1JIR4-F1
#
_cell.length_a   1.000
_cell.length_b   1.000
_cell.length_c   1.000
_cell.angle_alpha   90.00
_cell.angle_beta   90.00
_cell.angle_gamma   90.00
#
_symmetry.space_group_name_H-M   'P 1'
#
loop_
_entity.id
_entity.type
_entity.pdbx_description
1 polymer ?
#
loop_
_entity_poly.entity_id
_entity_poly.type
_entity_poly.pdbx_seq_one_letter_code
_entity_poly.pdbx_strand_id
1 'polypeptide(L)'
;MSLKQVLQATRWAWRRLGLFLLLVLLALSATGEGPPPGALSTSVDRIVAAVHFDFWDWETEAIWGKFVHWLLAPQRYMREPDRCAFVRDYVARTGQIRNLRWQIKMVYADPQVENANAATAQMRAEWARLRDQVTARQPVAEAIMEEQTGLILAQEGLGFLGQPFPPVGVRFTPLPYILIVSPRERIETVHQQELEHGLDLAQQEAIEEQVDNALDVSSLVTDIGGMSAWPAMVLEHPNLAWVLEVAAHEWTHHYLALHPLGWEYDRRHEARTINETTA
;
A
#
# COMPACT_ATOMS: atom_id res chain seq x y z
N MET A 1 -24.66 0.53 -52.21
CA MET A 1 -25.00 0.81 -50.79
C MET A 1 -24.48 2.19 -50.46
N SER A 2 -25.32 3.10 -49.95
CA SER A 2 -24.91 4.48 -49.65
C SER A 2 -23.92 4.51 -48.47
N LEU A 3 -22.94 5.41 -48.49
CA LEU A 3 -21.99 5.62 -47.38
C LEU A 3 -22.71 5.77 -46.02
N LYS A 4 -23.92 6.36 -46.02
CA LYS A 4 -24.78 6.49 -44.84
C LYS A 4 -25.28 5.14 -44.30
N GLN A 5 -25.59 4.18 -45.17
CA GLN A 5 -26.04 2.85 -44.79
C GLN A 5 -24.90 2.01 -44.19
N VAL A 6 -23.68 2.16 -44.73
CA VAL A 6 -22.47 1.53 -44.16
C VAL A 6 -22.20 2.09 -42.76
N LEU A 7 -22.21 3.42 -42.59
CA LEU A 7 -21.98 4.08 -41.29
C LEU A 7 -23.06 3.77 -40.24
N GLN A 8 -24.30 3.54 -40.66
CA GLN A 8 -25.39 3.11 -39.77
C GLN A 8 -25.22 1.65 -39.34
N ALA A 9 -24.87 0.76 -40.28
CA ALA A 9 -24.61 -0.65 -39.99
C ALA A 9 -23.40 -0.84 -39.06
N THR A 10 -22.32 -0.08 -39.27
CA THR A 10 -21.16 -0.12 -38.38
C THR A 10 -21.49 0.41 -36.97
N ARG A 11 -22.18 1.55 -36.86
CA ARG A 11 -22.64 2.07 -35.55
C ARG A 11 -23.56 1.10 -34.80
N TRP A 12 -24.42 0.39 -35.52
CA TRP A 12 -25.30 -0.63 -34.94
C TRP A 12 -24.51 -1.85 -34.45
N ALA A 13 -23.53 -2.33 -35.24
CA ALA A 13 -22.65 -3.42 -34.86
C ALA A 13 -21.79 -3.08 -33.63
N TRP A 14 -21.19 -1.88 -33.60
CA TRP A 14 -20.40 -1.40 -32.44
C TRP A 14 -21.24 -1.28 -31.16
N ARG A 15 -22.50 -0.83 -31.26
CA ARG A 15 -23.41 -0.79 -30.10
C ARG A 15 -23.75 -2.19 -29.58
N ARG A 16 -24.00 -3.15 -30.47
CA ARG A 16 -24.27 -4.55 -30.11
C ARG A 16 -23.05 -5.22 -29.48
N LEU A 17 -21.86 -4.96 -30.02
CA LEU A 17 -20.60 -5.44 -29.46
C LEU A 17 -20.36 -4.85 -28.07
N GLY A 18 -20.55 -3.54 -27.89
CA GLY A 18 -20.43 -2.90 -26.58
C GLY A 18 -21.43 -3.46 -25.56
N LEU A 19 -22.67 -3.70 -25.96
CA LEU A 19 -23.70 -4.30 -25.10
C LEU A 19 -23.37 -5.76 -24.75
N PHE A 20 -22.84 -6.52 -25.72
CA PHE A 20 -22.38 -7.89 -25.49
C PHE A 20 -21.21 -7.93 -24.51
N LEU A 21 -20.21 -7.06 -24.68
CA LEU A 21 -19.07 -6.94 -23.77
C LEU A 21 -19.51 -6.53 -22.36
N LEU A 22 -20.45 -5.59 -22.24
CA LEU A 22 -21.04 -5.20 -20.96
C LEU A 22 -21.77 -6.37 -20.29
N LEU A 23 -22.56 -7.14 -21.04
CA LEU A 23 -23.26 -8.32 -20.52
C LEU A 23 -22.31 -9.44 -20.11
N VAL A 24 -21.22 -9.64 -20.85
CA VAL A 24 -20.15 -10.58 -20.47
C VAL A 24 -19.46 -10.12 -19.19
N LEU A 25 -19.15 -8.83 -19.06
CA LEU A 25 -18.62 -8.23 -17.83
C LEU A 25 -19.57 -8.46 -16.65
N LEU A 26 -20.85 -8.13 -16.79
CA LEU A 26 -21.86 -8.34 -15.75
C LEU A 26 -22.04 -9.82 -15.39
N ALA A 27 -22.01 -10.73 -16.38
CA ALA A 27 -22.13 -12.17 -16.14
C ALA A 27 -20.91 -12.72 -15.41
N LEU A 28 -19.70 -12.24 -15.73
CA LEU A 28 -18.46 -12.58 -15.02
C LEU A 28 -18.45 -11.99 -13.60
N SER A 29 -19.06 -10.83 -13.38
CA SER A 29 -19.22 -10.25 -12.04
C SER A 29 -20.30 -10.95 -11.19
N ALA A 30 -21.26 -11.62 -11.83
CA ALA A 30 -22.40 -12.27 -11.16
C ALA A 30 -22.12 -13.72 -10.70
N THR A 31 -20.92 -14.27 -10.93
CA THR A 31 -20.56 -15.63 -10.48
C THR A 31 -20.15 -15.72 -9.02
N GLY A 32 -20.14 -14.61 -8.27
CA GLY A 32 -19.91 -14.61 -6.83
C GLY A 32 -21.22 -14.80 -6.07
N GLU A 33 -21.35 -15.90 -5.32
CA GLU A 33 -22.26 -15.89 -4.17
C GLU A 33 -21.75 -14.79 -3.21
N GLY A 34 -22.62 -13.85 -2.83
CA GLY A 34 -22.25 -12.83 -1.86
C GLY A 34 -21.76 -13.47 -0.55
N PRO A 35 -20.91 -12.78 0.24
CA PRO A 35 -20.32 -13.36 1.43
C PRO A 35 -21.42 -13.94 2.34
N PRO A 36 -21.29 -15.21 2.79
CA PRO A 36 -22.32 -15.85 3.59
C PRO A 36 -22.62 -15.01 4.84
N PRO A 37 -23.86 -14.53 5.06
CA PRO A 37 -24.15 -13.53 6.10
C PRO A 37 -23.77 -13.93 7.53
N GLY A 38 -23.64 -15.24 7.79
CA GLY A 38 -23.24 -15.82 9.06
C GLY A 38 -21.78 -16.27 9.15
N ALA A 39 -20.95 -16.00 8.14
CA ALA A 39 -19.52 -16.24 8.25
C ALA A 39 -18.87 -15.25 9.22
N LEU A 40 -17.83 -15.72 9.90
CA LEU A 40 -17.02 -14.91 10.80
C LEU A 40 -16.47 -13.68 10.07
N SER A 41 -15.84 -13.89 8.90
CA SER A 41 -15.27 -12.83 8.07
C SER A 41 -16.29 -11.74 7.76
N THR A 42 -17.46 -12.11 7.21
CA THR A 42 -18.54 -11.16 6.91
C THR A 42 -19.04 -10.38 8.13
N SER A 43 -18.96 -10.97 9.33
CA SER A 43 -19.35 -10.31 10.57
C SER A 43 -18.29 -9.33 11.03
N VAL A 44 -17.01 -9.71 10.94
CA VAL A 44 -15.87 -8.81 11.21
C VAL A 44 -15.89 -7.62 10.25
N ASP A 45 -16.01 -7.87 8.95
CA ASP A 45 -16.01 -6.83 7.91
C ASP A 45 -17.13 -5.82 8.14
N ARG A 46 -18.30 -6.28 8.63
CA ARG A 46 -19.42 -5.41 8.97
C ARG A 46 -19.12 -4.55 10.20
N ILE A 47 -18.45 -5.09 11.21
CA ILE A 47 -18.07 -4.36 12.43
C ILE A 47 -17.11 -3.22 12.08
N VAL A 48 -16.12 -3.50 11.22
CA VAL A 48 -15.05 -2.53 10.89
C VAL A 48 -15.29 -1.76 9.60
N ALA A 49 -16.45 -1.89 8.96
CA ALA A 49 -16.77 -1.28 7.67
C ALA A 49 -16.51 0.24 7.61
N ALA A 50 -16.70 0.95 8.73
CA ALA A 50 -16.51 2.39 8.80
C ALA A 50 -15.04 2.84 8.80
N VAL A 51 -14.12 1.93 9.12
CA VAL A 51 -12.68 2.17 9.30
C VAL A 51 -11.85 1.23 8.41
N HIS A 52 -12.45 0.68 7.37
CA HIS A 52 -11.74 -0.14 6.38
C HIS A 52 -10.83 0.73 5.52
N PHE A 53 -9.65 0.21 5.18
CA PHE A 53 -8.73 0.92 4.29
C PHE A 53 -9.22 0.95 2.84
N ASP A 54 -9.41 2.14 2.27
CA ASP A 54 -9.85 2.28 0.88
C ASP A 54 -8.72 2.01 -0.13
N PHE A 55 -8.60 0.74 -0.54
CA PHE A 55 -7.66 0.33 -1.57
C PHE A 55 -7.95 0.93 -2.94
N TRP A 56 -9.20 1.15 -3.30
CA TRP A 56 -9.56 1.61 -4.65
C TRP A 56 -9.12 3.05 -4.86
N ASP A 57 -9.47 3.92 -3.93
CA ASP A 57 -9.05 5.33 -3.98
C ASP A 57 -7.53 5.44 -3.88
N TRP A 58 -6.91 4.66 -3.00
CA TRP A 58 -5.45 4.65 -2.86
C TRP A 58 -4.73 4.15 -4.13
N GLU A 59 -5.15 3.01 -4.70
CA GLU A 59 -4.49 2.39 -5.85
C GLU A 59 -4.63 3.28 -7.10
N THR A 60 -5.81 3.88 -7.29
CA THR A 60 -6.01 4.81 -8.40
C THR A 60 -5.12 6.05 -8.29
N GLU A 61 -4.95 6.62 -7.10
CA GLU A 61 -4.03 7.72 -6.87
C GLU A 61 -2.57 7.29 -7.12
N ALA A 62 -2.16 6.14 -6.58
CA ALA A 62 -0.81 5.62 -6.71
C ALA A 62 -0.43 5.36 -8.18
N ILE A 63 -1.29 4.66 -8.92
CA ILE A 63 -1.08 4.35 -10.34
C ILE A 63 -1.07 5.64 -11.17
N TRP A 64 -1.98 6.58 -10.90
CA TRP A 64 -1.99 7.87 -11.61
C TRP A 64 -0.70 8.66 -11.36
N GLY A 65 -0.25 8.74 -10.12
CA GLY A 65 1.02 9.38 -9.76
C GLY A 65 2.21 8.73 -10.48
N LYS A 66 2.26 7.40 -10.53
CA LYS A 66 3.30 6.65 -11.26
C LYS A 66 3.26 6.94 -12.76
N PHE A 67 2.09 6.95 -13.37
CA PHE A 67 1.93 7.23 -14.79
C PHE A 67 2.42 8.64 -15.15
N VAL A 68 2.00 9.66 -14.39
CA VAL A 68 2.44 11.05 -14.59
C VAL A 68 3.96 11.17 -14.42
N HIS A 69 4.51 10.54 -13.39
CA HIS A 69 5.95 10.57 -13.16
C HIS A 69 6.73 9.87 -14.29
N TRP A 70 6.28 8.69 -14.74
CA TRP A 70 6.90 7.94 -15.83
C TRP A 70 6.97 8.71 -17.15
N LEU A 71 5.98 9.56 -17.45
CA LEU A 71 6.00 10.42 -18.64
C LEU A 71 7.11 11.47 -18.62
N LEU A 72 7.44 12.00 -17.43
CA LEU A 72 8.49 13.01 -17.27
C LEU A 72 9.87 12.39 -17.03
N ALA A 73 9.90 11.33 -16.22
CA ALA A 73 11.06 10.57 -15.78
C ALA A 73 12.32 11.43 -15.50
N PRO A 74 12.23 12.48 -14.67
CA PRO A 74 13.33 13.43 -14.45
C PRO A 74 14.62 12.76 -13.92
N GLN A 75 14.49 11.66 -13.18
CA GLN A 75 15.60 10.87 -12.67
C GLN A 75 16.51 10.31 -13.78
N ARG A 76 16.00 10.11 -15.01
CA ARG A 76 16.80 9.60 -16.14
C ARG A 76 17.85 10.60 -16.63
N TYR A 77 17.71 11.88 -16.28
CA TYR A 77 18.69 12.92 -16.61
C TYR A 77 19.74 13.11 -15.50
N MET A 78 19.63 12.37 -14.40
CA MET A 78 20.58 12.43 -13.29
C MET A 78 21.71 11.41 -13.49
N ARG A 79 22.92 11.76 -13.06
CA ARG A 79 24.02 10.79 -12.99
C ARG A 79 23.87 9.93 -11.75
N GLU A 80 24.44 8.73 -11.77
CA GLU A 80 24.33 7.77 -10.67
C GLU A 80 24.77 8.33 -9.29
N PRO A 81 25.87 9.11 -9.17
CA PRO A 81 26.21 9.74 -7.90
C PRO A 81 25.16 10.73 -7.40
N ASP A 82 24.52 11.47 -8.32
CA ASP A 82 23.49 12.46 -8.00
C ASP A 82 22.19 11.75 -7.56
N ARG A 83 21.87 10.60 -8.17
CA ARG A 83 20.74 9.74 -7.79
C ARG A 83 20.92 9.18 -6.37
N CYS A 84 22.09 8.62 -6.09
CA CYS A 84 22.44 8.13 -4.76
C CYS A 84 22.35 9.24 -3.70
N ALA A 85 22.89 10.42 -4.01
CA ALA A 85 22.81 11.57 -3.10
C ALA A 85 21.37 12.03 -2.87
N PHE A 86 20.53 12.02 -3.91
CA PHE A 86 19.13 12.40 -3.83
C PHE A 86 18.32 11.51 -2.89
N VAL A 87 18.42 10.19 -3.03
CA VAL A 87 17.70 9.23 -2.17
C VAL A 87 18.19 9.33 -0.72
N ARG A 88 19.50 9.48 -0.50
CA ARG A 88 20.05 9.67 0.85
C ARG A 88 19.55 10.97 1.50
N ASP A 89 19.48 12.08 0.75
CA ASP A 89 18.94 13.35 1.24
C ASP A 89 17.43 13.25 1.52
N TYR A 90 16.67 12.53 0.68
CA TYR A 90 15.25 12.25 0.91
C TYR A 90 15.02 11.54 2.25
N VAL A 91 15.76 10.44 2.49
CA VAL A 91 15.66 9.66 3.73
C VAL A 91 16.14 10.48 4.95
N ALA A 92 17.18 11.29 4.80
CA ALA A 92 17.65 12.17 5.86
C ALA A 92 16.59 13.21 6.27
N ARG A 93 15.89 13.81 5.31
CA ARG A 93 14.78 14.75 5.57
C ARG A 93 13.60 14.08 6.27
N THR A 94 13.29 12.84 5.89
CA THR A 94 12.30 12.01 6.61
C THR A 94 12.68 11.86 8.08
N GLY A 95 13.96 11.66 8.38
CA GLY A 95 14.48 11.63 9.76
C GLY A 95 14.28 12.94 10.52
N GLN A 96 14.49 14.08 9.85
CA GLN A 96 14.25 15.40 10.43
C GLN A 96 12.76 15.61 10.74
N ILE A 97 11.87 15.23 9.82
CA ILE A 97 10.41 15.28 10.01
C ILE A 97 10.00 14.45 11.24
N ARG A 98 10.50 13.21 11.35
CA ARG A 98 10.20 12.32 12.47
C ARG A 98 10.68 12.89 13.81
N ASN A 99 11.90 13.45 13.85
CA ASN A 99 12.45 14.08 15.05
C ASN A 99 11.62 15.30 15.47
N LEU A 100 11.27 16.19 14.53
CA LEU A 100 10.40 17.34 14.80
C LEU A 100 9.05 16.90 15.35
N ARG A 101 8.41 15.88 14.76
CA ARG A 101 7.14 15.35 15.25
C ARG A 101 7.25 14.82 16.68
N TRP A 102 8.34 14.12 17.00
CA TRP A 102 8.61 13.66 18.36
C TRP A 102 8.81 14.82 19.34
N GLN A 103 9.62 15.82 19.00
CA GLN A 103 9.84 17.00 19.83
C GLN A 103 8.53 17.77 20.09
N ILE A 104 7.72 17.96 19.05
CA ILE A 104 6.40 18.57 19.17
C ILE A 104 5.55 17.76 20.16
N LYS A 105 5.44 16.44 19.97
CA LYS A 105 4.65 15.56 20.86
C LYS A 105 5.10 15.67 22.32
N MET A 106 6.41 15.70 22.57
CA MET A 106 6.96 15.84 23.93
C MET A 106 6.54 17.17 24.58
N VAL A 107 6.54 18.27 23.84
CA VAL A 107 6.10 19.58 24.37
C VAL A 107 4.59 19.59 24.67
N TYR A 108 3.76 18.91 23.88
CA TYR A 108 2.33 18.77 24.19
C TYR A 108 2.06 17.88 25.42
N ALA A 109 2.96 16.95 25.72
CA ALA A 109 2.85 16.06 26.86
C ALA A 109 3.43 16.64 28.16
N ASP A 110 4.15 17.77 28.10
CA ASP A 110 4.78 18.39 29.25
C ASP A 110 3.79 19.31 30.01
N PRO A 111 3.39 18.95 31.25
CA PRO A 111 2.45 19.74 32.03
C PRO A 111 3.02 21.09 32.51
N GLN A 112 4.33 21.32 32.42
CA GLN A 112 4.96 22.59 32.77
C GLN A 112 4.83 23.64 31.66
N VAL A 113 4.44 23.22 30.45
CA VAL A 113 4.30 24.11 29.30
C VAL A 113 2.86 24.65 29.27
N GLU A 114 2.67 25.88 29.72
CA GLU A 114 1.33 26.52 29.78
C GLU A 114 0.66 26.65 28.41
N ASN A 115 1.43 26.90 27.35
CA ASN A 115 0.91 27.05 25.99
C ASN A 115 1.78 26.29 24.97
N ALA A 116 1.54 24.98 24.88
CA ALA A 116 2.24 24.12 23.92
C ALA A 116 2.04 24.58 22.46
N ASN A 117 0.90 25.18 22.13
CA ASN A 117 0.63 25.70 20.80
C ASN A 117 1.60 26.81 20.41
N ALA A 118 1.83 27.78 21.30
CA ALA A 118 2.78 28.86 21.08
C ALA A 118 4.23 28.33 21.09
N ALA A 119 4.57 27.48 22.06
CA ALA A 119 5.92 26.93 22.21
C ALA A 119 6.39 26.10 20.99
N THR A 120 5.47 25.43 20.31
CA THR A 120 5.78 24.58 19.15
C THR A 120 5.56 25.25 17.80
N ALA A 121 5.20 26.54 17.75
CA ALA A 121 4.84 27.23 16.50
C ALA A 121 5.94 27.15 15.42
N GLN A 122 7.19 27.41 15.79
CA GLN A 122 8.33 27.34 14.86
C GLN A 122 8.60 25.90 14.41
N MET A 123 8.54 24.92 15.32
CA MET A 123 8.75 23.50 15.00
C MET A 123 7.68 22.99 14.04
N ARG A 124 6.41 23.36 14.23
CA ARG A 124 5.31 23.01 13.32
C ARG A 124 5.49 23.65 11.94
N ALA A 125 5.92 24.91 11.88
CA ALA A 125 6.20 25.58 10.61
C ALA A 125 7.34 24.91 9.84
N GLU A 126 8.41 24.53 10.54
CA GLU A 126 9.54 23.81 9.94
C GLU A 126 9.15 22.39 9.50
N TRP A 127 8.35 21.69 10.30
CA TRP A 127 7.80 20.38 9.95
C TRP A 127 6.97 20.46 8.66
N ALA A 128 6.08 21.44 8.54
CA ALA A 128 5.26 21.64 7.34
C ALA A 128 6.13 21.92 6.11
N ARG A 129 7.12 22.81 6.25
CA ARG A 129 8.08 23.13 5.18
C ARG A 129 8.86 21.89 4.70
N LEU A 130 9.32 21.04 5.62
CA LEU A 130 10.03 19.82 5.28
C LEU A 130 9.10 18.78 4.64
N ARG A 131 7.86 18.64 5.13
CA ARG A 131 6.86 17.75 4.54
C ARG A 131 6.57 18.11 3.09
N ASP A 132 6.37 19.40 2.79
CA ASP A 132 6.15 19.86 1.41
C ASP A 132 7.34 19.51 0.50
N GLN A 133 8.57 19.67 0.99
CA GLN A 133 9.77 19.31 0.23
C GLN A 133 9.87 17.81 -0.02
N VAL A 134 9.60 16.99 0.99
CA VAL A 134 9.67 15.52 0.86
C VAL A 134 8.56 15.04 -0.07
N THR A 135 7.32 15.51 0.08
CA THR A 135 6.20 15.18 -0.81
C THR A 135 6.52 15.52 -2.28
N ALA A 136 7.11 16.68 -2.55
CA ALA A 136 7.49 17.06 -3.93
C ALA A 136 8.62 16.18 -4.51
N ARG A 137 9.47 15.61 -3.67
CA ARG A 137 10.62 14.78 -4.06
C ARG A 137 10.30 13.29 -4.13
N GLN A 138 9.23 12.87 -3.48
CA GLN A 138 8.85 11.48 -3.30
C GLN A 138 8.80 10.69 -4.63
N PRO A 139 8.13 11.16 -5.71
CA PRO A 139 8.07 10.39 -6.95
C PRO A 139 9.46 10.12 -7.56
N VAL A 140 10.38 11.08 -7.45
CA VAL A 140 11.75 10.94 -7.94
C VAL A 140 12.55 9.95 -7.07
N ALA A 141 12.38 10.01 -5.75
CA ALA A 141 13.05 9.08 -4.84
C ALA A 141 12.59 7.63 -5.06
N GLU A 142 11.27 7.43 -5.17
CA GLU A 142 10.67 6.13 -5.49
C GLU A 142 11.21 5.58 -6.81
N ALA A 143 11.17 6.38 -7.89
CA ALA A 143 11.63 5.93 -9.20
C ALA A 143 13.13 5.62 -9.26
N ILE A 144 13.96 6.38 -8.52
CA ILE A 144 15.38 6.07 -8.41
C ILE A 144 15.58 4.70 -7.75
N MET A 145 14.88 4.45 -6.64
CA MET A 145 14.97 3.18 -5.92
C MET A 145 14.44 2.01 -6.75
N GLU A 146 13.30 2.17 -7.42
CA GLU A 146 12.72 1.16 -8.32
C GLU A 146 13.70 0.74 -9.42
N GLU A 147 14.31 1.72 -10.08
CA GLU A 147 15.27 1.46 -11.15
C GLU A 147 16.56 0.80 -10.63
N GLN A 148 17.07 1.22 -9.46
CA GLN A 148 18.27 0.63 -8.85
C GLN A 148 18.02 -0.81 -8.36
N THR A 149 16.90 -1.05 -7.67
CA THR A 149 16.48 -2.39 -7.25
C THR A 149 16.22 -3.27 -8.46
N GLY A 150 15.52 -2.76 -9.47
CA GLY A 150 15.21 -3.48 -10.69
C GLY A 150 16.46 -3.92 -11.47
N LEU A 151 17.50 -3.08 -11.50
CA LEU A 151 18.78 -3.41 -12.12
C LEU A 151 19.47 -4.58 -11.42
N ILE A 152 19.47 -4.60 -10.08
CA ILE A 152 20.04 -5.71 -9.29
C ILE A 152 19.25 -6.99 -9.53
N LEU A 153 17.92 -6.94 -9.46
CA LEU A 153 17.05 -8.10 -9.70
C LEU A 153 17.25 -8.70 -11.10
N ALA A 154 17.38 -7.86 -12.12
CA ALA A 154 17.67 -8.32 -13.48
C ALA A 154 19.05 -8.98 -13.60
N GLN A 155 20.06 -8.49 -12.87
CA GLN A 155 21.40 -9.09 -12.82
C GLN A 155 21.40 -10.46 -12.13
N GLU A 156 20.56 -10.64 -11.12
CA GLU A 156 20.36 -11.91 -10.42
C GLU A 156 19.46 -12.91 -11.20
N GLY A 157 19.05 -12.56 -12.42
CA GLY A 157 18.26 -13.44 -13.30
C GLY A 157 16.76 -13.44 -13.01
N LEU A 158 16.27 -12.55 -12.15
CA LEU A 158 14.85 -12.39 -11.81
C LEU A 158 14.12 -11.44 -12.78
N GLY A 159 14.47 -11.53 -14.06
CA GLY A 159 14.01 -10.62 -15.09
C GLY A 159 13.68 -11.28 -16.41
N PHE A 160 12.89 -10.58 -17.22
CA PHE A 160 12.60 -10.93 -18.60
C PHE A 160 13.22 -9.88 -19.53
N LEU A 161 13.98 -10.32 -20.54
CA LEU A 161 14.69 -9.45 -21.49
C LEU A 161 15.61 -8.41 -20.82
N GLY A 162 16.22 -8.77 -19.69
CA GLY A 162 17.13 -7.88 -18.94
C GLY A 162 16.42 -6.77 -18.16
N GLN A 163 15.13 -6.91 -17.89
CA GLN A 163 14.34 -6.06 -16.99
C GLN A 163 13.69 -6.92 -15.92
N PRO A 164 13.54 -6.45 -14.66
CA PRO A 164 12.84 -7.20 -13.63
C PRO A 164 11.40 -7.48 -14.07
N PHE A 165 10.90 -8.68 -13.78
CA PHE A 165 9.50 -9.01 -14.03
C PHE A 165 8.92 -9.76 -12.82
N PRO A 166 7.88 -9.23 -12.14
CA PRO A 166 7.13 -8.02 -12.49
C PRO A 166 7.94 -6.72 -12.28
N PRO A 167 7.56 -5.59 -12.90
CA PRO A 167 8.24 -4.31 -12.70
C PRO A 167 8.22 -3.90 -11.22
N VAL A 168 9.38 -3.45 -10.72
CA VAL A 168 9.49 -2.91 -9.37
C VAL A 168 8.67 -1.63 -9.28
N GLY A 169 7.72 -1.59 -8.34
CA GLY A 169 6.94 -0.41 -8.02
C GLY A 169 6.86 -0.28 -6.50
N VAL A 170 7.18 0.91 -5.98
CA VAL A 170 7.08 1.24 -4.55
C VAL A 170 6.36 2.57 -4.37
N ARG A 171 5.60 2.72 -3.31
CA ARG A 171 4.90 3.95 -2.96
C ARG A 171 5.13 4.23 -1.49
N PHE A 172 5.77 5.35 -1.18
CA PHE A 172 5.85 5.82 0.20
C PHE A 172 4.48 6.32 0.65
N THR A 173 3.90 5.68 1.64
CA THR A 173 2.53 5.99 2.05
C THR A 173 2.32 5.58 3.51
N PRO A 174 1.43 6.26 4.26
CA PRO A 174 0.96 5.73 5.54
C PRO A 174 0.35 4.35 5.32
N LEU A 175 0.80 3.37 6.10
CA LEU A 175 0.34 2.00 5.97
C LEU A 175 -0.97 1.81 6.75
N PRO A 176 -1.90 0.97 6.25
CA PRO A 176 -3.04 0.54 7.04
C PRO A 176 -2.59 -0.22 8.28
N TYR A 177 -3.46 -0.27 9.27
CA TYR A 177 -3.34 -1.28 10.32
C TYR A 177 -3.90 -2.60 9.82
N ILE A 178 -3.47 -3.71 10.43
CA ILE A 178 -4.11 -5.01 10.21
C ILE A 178 -4.81 -5.47 11.49
N LEU A 179 -6.12 -5.74 11.38
CA LEU A 179 -6.88 -6.48 12.37
C LEU A 179 -6.64 -7.97 12.13
N ILE A 180 -6.05 -8.64 13.11
CA ILE A 180 -5.84 -10.09 13.12
C ILE A 180 -6.90 -10.70 14.02
N VAL A 181 -7.63 -11.70 13.52
CA VAL A 181 -8.62 -12.44 14.29
C VAL A 181 -8.16 -13.89 14.45
N SER A 182 -8.20 -14.38 15.69
CA SER A 182 -7.80 -15.72 16.10
C SER A 182 -8.87 -16.37 16.97
N PRO A 183 -9.06 -17.70 16.90
CA PRO A 183 -9.80 -18.45 17.91
C PRO A 183 -9.18 -18.27 19.29
N ARG A 184 -9.97 -18.42 20.37
CA ARG A 184 -9.48 -18.29 21.75
C ARG A 184 -8.67 -19.51 22.19
N GLU A 185 -8.93 -20.68 21.61
CA GLU A 185 -8.37 -21.96 22.08
C GLU A 185 -7.01 -22.31 21.44
N ARG A 186 -6.61 -21.60 20.38
CA ARG A 186 -5.35 -21.84 19.67
C ARG A 186 -4.88 -20.58 18.96
N ILE A 187 -3.56 -20.47 18.79
CA ILE A 187 -2.94 -19.38 18.04
C ILE A 187 -3.04 -19.72 16.56
N GLU A 188 -4.02 -19.15 15.86
CA GLU A 188 -4.20 -19.30 14.43
C GLU A 188 -4.91 -18.06 13.87
N THR A 189 -4.37 -17.47 12.80
CA THR A 189 -5.06 -16.40 12.09
C THR A 189 -6.17 -16.98 11.23
N VAL A 190 -7.42 -16.71 11.57
CA VAL A 190 -8.61 -17.17 10.83
C VAL A 190 -9.25 -16.10 9.95
N HIS A 191 -8.98 -14.82 10.25
CA HIS A 191 -9.37 -13.69 9.41
C HIS A 191 -8.39 -12.54 9.60
N GLN A 192 -8.20 -11.76 8.55
CA GLN A 192 -7.47 -10.50 8.60
C GLN A 192 -8.25 -9.42 7.86
N GLN A 193 -8.17 -8.20 8.36
CA GLN A 193 -8.80 -7.07 7.72
C GLN A 193 -7.92 -5.82 7.86
N GLU A 194 -7.66 -5.17 6.74
CA GLU A 194 -6.93 -3.91 6.70
C GLU A 194 -7.84 -2.76 7.14
N LEU A 195 -7.33 -1.95 8.06
CA LEU A 195 -8.00 -0.80 8.64
C LEU A 195 -7.30 0.49 8.21
N GLU A 196 -8.04 1.59 8.22
CA GLU A 196 -7.52 2.92 7.92
C GLU A 196 -6.31 3.25 8.79
N HIS A 197 -5.36 4.00 8.23
CA HIS A 197 -4.20 4.44 8.99
C HIS A 197 -4.58 5.53 10.00
N GLY A 198 -3.77 5.70 11.04
CA GLY A 198 -3.91 6.83 11.97
C GLY A 198 -4.95 6.65 13.08
N LEU A 199 -5.49 5.45 13.26
CA LEU A 199 -6.25 5.06 14.46
C LEU A 199 -5.40 5.27 15.71
N ASP A 200 -5.94 5.98 16.70
CA ASP A 200 -5.32 6.07 18.02
C ASP A 200 -5.51 4.78 18.82
N LEU A 201 -4.77 4.65 19.93
CA LEU A 201 -4.80 3.43 20.75
C LEU A 201 -6.20 3.11 21.28
N ALA A 202 -6.98 4.12 21.66
CA ALA A 202 -8.32 3.91 22.19
C ALA A 202 -9.27 3.41 21.10
N GLN A 203 -9.11 3.89 19.86
CA GLN A 203 -9.86 3.38 18.71
C GLN A 203 -9.48 1.92 18.40
N GLN A 204 -8.19 1.58 18.46
CA GLN A 204 -7.71 0.21 18.24
C GLN A 204 -8.29 -0.74 19.30
N GLU A 205 -8.16 -0.41 20.59
CA GLU A 205 -8.72 -1.20 21.70
C GLU A 205 -10.24 -1.36 21.59
N ALA A 206 -10.96 -0.30 21.19
CA ALA A 206 -12.40 -0.35 21.02
C ALA A 206 -12.82 -1.30 19.88
N ILE A 207 -12.07 -1.34 18.78
CA ILE A 207 -12.30 -2.27 17.67
C ILE A 207 -12.08 -3.71 18.14
N GLU A 208 -10.97 -3.96 18.83
CA GLU A 208 -10.64 -5.28 19.37
C GLU A 208 -11.72 -5.79 20.33
N GLU A 209 -12.10 -4.96 21.32
CA GLU A 209 -13.13 -5.30 22.30
C GLU A 209 -14.48 -5.57 21.63
N GLN A 210 -14.84 -4.80 20.59
CA GLN A 210 -16.08 -4.99 19.86
C GLN A 210 -16.11 -6.34 19.11
N VAL A 211 -15.01 -6.70 18.45
CA VAL A 211 -14.88 -7.96 17.70
C VAL A 211 -14.86 -9.16 18.67
N ASP A 212 -14.07 -9.07 19.74
CA ASP A 212 -13.92 -10.11 20.75
C ASP A 212 -15.26 -10.46 21.42
N ASN A 213 -16.03 -9.45 21.81
CA ASN A 213 -17.31 -9.63 22.50
C ASN A 213 -18.43 -10.08 21.58
N ALA A 214 -18.43 -9.63 20.31
CA ALA A 214 -19.49 -9.96 19.38
C ALA A 214 -19.37 -11.38 18.82
N LEU A 215 -18.14 -11.89 18.67
CA LEU A 215 -17.86 -13.11 17.90
C LEU A 215 -17.19 -14.23 18.71
N ASP A 216 -16.90 -13.99 19.99
CA ASP A 216 -16.17 -14.92 20.88
C ASP A 216 -14.81 -15.37 20.31
N VAL A 217 -14.04 -14.39 19.87
CA VAL A 217 -12.69 -14.55 19.28
C VAL A 217 -11.68 -13.71 20.05
N SER A 218 -10.39 -13.87 19.75
CA SER A 218 -9.34 -12.95 20.13
C SER A 218 -8.95 -12.12 18.91
N SER A 219 -8.83 -10.82 19.07
CA SER A 219 -8.41 -9.92 18.02
C SER A 219 -7.27 -9.00 18.44
N LEU A 220 -6.49 -8.54 17.46
CA LEU A 220 -5.36 -7.62 17.65
C LEU A 220 -5.25 -6.71 16.43
N VAL A 221 -5.28 -5.40 16.65
CA VAL A 221 -4.92 -4.40 15.67
C VAL A 221 -3.43 -4.13 15.79
N THR A 222 -2.70 -4.20 14.68
CA THR A 222 -1.25 -4.02 14.70
C THR A 222 -0.73 -3.30 13.46
N ASP A 223 0.43 -2.64 13.62
CA ASP A 223 1.15 -2.00 12.53
C ASP A 223 1.74 -3.07 11.58
N ILE A 224 1.89 -2.70 10.30
CA ILE A 224 2.62 -3.50 9.31
C ILE A 224 3.86 -2.77 8.81
N GLY A 225 4.86 -3.53 8.33
CA GLY A 225 6.11 -2.97 7.82
C GLY A 225 6.04 -2.49 6.36
N GLY A 226 5.21 -3.16 5.57
CA GLY A 226 4.92 -2.89 4.17
C GLY A 226 3.67 -3.66 3.74
N MET A 227 3.24 -3.44 2.51
CA MET A 227 2.14 -4.18 1.91
C MET A 227 2.33 -4.36 0.42
N SER A 228 2.12 -5.58 -0.04
CA SER A 228 2.38 -6.04 -1.40
C SER A 228 1.26 -5.73 -2.40
N ALA A 229 0.52 -4.64 -2.21
CA ALA A 229 -0.27 -4.01 -3.29
C ALA A 229 0.68 -3.59 -4.44
N TRP A 230 0.18 -3.32 -5.65
CA TRP A 230 1.02 -2.78 -6.72
C TRP A 230 0.63 -1.34 -7.06
N PRO A 231 1.52 -0.34 -6.89
CA PRO A 231 2.90 -0.42 -6.34
C PRO A 231 2.96 -0.85 -4.87
N ALA A 232 4.08 -1.44 -4.41
CA ALA A 232 4.23 -1.85 -3.01
C ALA A 232 4.13 -0.66 -2.07
N MET A 233 3.30 -0.77 -1.02
CA MET A 233 3.21 0.25 0.02
C MET A 233 4.41 0.10 0.95
N VAL A 234 5.21 1.16 1.08
CA VAL A 234 6.40 1.17 1.94
C VAL A 234 6.29 2.33 2.91
N LEU A 235 6.59 2.09 4.19
CA LEU A 235 6.60 3.17 5.16
C LEU A 235 7.73 4.16 4.85
N GLU A 236 7.43 5.45 4.94
CA GLU A 236 8.46 6.48 4.84
C GLU A 236 9.33 6.47 6.12
N HIS A 237 10.55 5.94 6.02
CA HIS A 237 11.41 5.69 7.18
C HIS A 237 12.84 6.24 7.00
N PRO A 238 13.50 6.78 8.05
CA PRO A 238 14.85 7.36 7.97
C PRO A 238 16.01 6.35 7.83
N ASN A 239 15.72 5.05 7.87
CA ASN A 239 16.71 4.01 7.65
C ASN A 239 16.59 3.50 6.22
N LEU A 240 17.51 3.92 5.34
CA LEU A 240 17.52 3.52 3.94
C LEU A 240 17.69 2.00 3.75
N ALA A 241 18.49 1.33 4.59
CA ALA A 241 18.67 -0.11 4.49
C ALA A 241 17.34 -0.84 4.73
N TRP A 242 16.65 -0.47 5.82
CA TRP A 242 15.32 -1.00 6.13
C TRP A 242 14.30 -0.72 5.02
N VAL A 243 14.30 0.49 4.46
CA VAL A 243 13.39 0.85 3.35
C VAL A 243 13.65 -0.01 2.11
N LEU A 244 14.92 -0.28 1.78
CA LEU A 244 15.28 -1.12 0.64
C LEU A 244 14.96 -2.60 0.91
N GLU A 245 15.16 -3.07 2.14
CA GLU A 245 14.75 -4.42 2.58
C GLU A 245 13.24 -4.60 2.42
N VAL A 246 12.43 -3.68 2.94
CA VAL A 246 10.96 -3.74 2.78
C VAL A 246 10.57 -3.67 1.31
N ALA A 247 11.15 -2.78 0.52
CA ALA A 247 10.86 -2.70 -0.91
C ALA A 247 11.15 -4.02 -1.65
N ALA A 248 12.25 -4.71 -1.30
CA ALA A 248 12.58 -6.02 -1.86
C ALA A 248 11.68 -7.14 -1.34
N HIS A 249 11.32 -7.12 -0.03
CA HIS A 249 10.35 -8.03 0.60
C HIS A 249 9.02 -7.98 -0.13
N GLU A 250 8.45 -6.77 -0.27
CA GLU A 250 7.14 -6.59 -0.93
C GLU A 250 7.20 -6.91 -2.43
N TRP A 251 8.31 -6.63 -3.11
CA TRP A 251 8.47 -7.03 -4.50
C TRP A 251 8.56 -8.56 -4.65
N THR A 252 9.15 -9.27 -3.67
CA THR A 252 9.19 -10.74 -3.69
C THR A 252 7.80 -11.33 -3.64
N HIS A 253 6.87 -10.73 -2.88
CA HIS A 253 5.46 -11.07 -2.94
C HIS A 253 4.86 -10.88 -4.34
N HIS A 254 5.15 -9.77 -5.03
CA HIS A 254 4.72 -9.56 -6.42
C HIS A 254 5.25 -10.64 -7.37
N TYR A 255 6.52 -11.02 -7.22
CA TYR A 255 7.14 -12.08 -8.00
C TYR A 255 6.45 -13.43 -7.72
N LEU A 256 6.30 -13.79 -6.45
CA LEU A 256 5.68 -15.05 -6.02
C LEU A 256 4.20 -15.14 -6.39
N ALA A 257 3.48 -14.03 -6.52
CA ALA A 257 2.11 -13.99 -7.04
C ALA A 257 1.99 -14.56 -8.47
N LEU A 258 3.08 -14.60 -9.24
CA LEU A 258 3.14 -15.24 -10.56
C LEU A 258 3.46 -16.74 -10.51
N HIS A 259 3.65 -17.28 -9.30
CA HIS A 259 4.05 -18.67 -9.06
C HIS A 259 3.04 -19.39 -8.15
N PRO A 260 3.03 -20.74 -8.15
CA PRO A 260 2.08 -21.51 -7.33
C PRO A 260 2.11 -21.16 -5.84
N LEU A 261 3.27 -20.75 -5.31
CA LEU A 261 3.41 -20.35 -3.91
C LEU A 261 2.56 -19.10 -3.57
N GLY A 262 2.54 -18.09 -4.45
CA GLY A 262 1.70 -16.91 -4.26
C GLY A 262 0.20 -17.19 -4.48
N TRP A 263 -0.16 -18.09 -5.40
CA TRP A 263 -1.57 -18.44 -5.65
C TRP A 263 -2.26 -19.09 -4.44
N GLU A 264 -1.48 -19.75 -3.59
CA GLU A 264 -1.97 -20.40 -2.37
C GLU A 264 -1.78 -19.54 -1.11
N TYR A 265 -1.27 -18.31 -1.23
CA TYR A 265 -0.97 -17.41 -0.10
C TYR A 265 -2.16 -17.25 0.85
N ASP A 266 -3.34 -16.91 0.31
CA ASP A 266 -4.56 -16.74 1.12
C ASP A 266 -5.31 -18.06 1.41
N ARG A 267 -4.88 -19.17 0.79
CA ARG A 267 -5.61 -20.45 0.85
C ARG A 267 -5.03 -21.42 1.88
N ARG A 268 -3.73 -21.32 2.15
CA ARG A 268 -3.02 -22.27 3.02
C ARG A 268 -2.04 -21.53 3.91
N HIS A 269 -2.15 -21.78 5.21
CA HIS A 269 -1.25 -21.20 6.21
C HIS A 269 0.22 -21.55 5.92
N GLU A 270 0.52 -22.78 5.54
CA GLU A 270 1.89 -23.20 5.26
C GLU A 270 2.47 -22.50 4.02
N ALA A 271 1.65 -22.28 2.98
CA ALA A 271 2.07 -21.54 1.79
C ALA A 271 2.40 -20.09 2.16
N ARG A 272 1.55 -19.46 2.98
CA ARG A 272 1.82 -18.12 3.51
C ARG A 272 3.11 -18.05 4.32
N THR A 273 3.34 -18.99 5.25
CA THR A 273 4.58 -19.02 6.04
C THR A 273 5.82 -19.17 5.16
N ILE A 274 5.79 -20.07 4.17
CA ILE A 274 6.90 -20.24 3.24
C ILE A 274 7.11 -18.97 2.40
N ASN A 275 6.02 -18.32 1.97
CA ASN A 275 6.08 -17.08 1.21
C ASN A 275 6.73 -15.94 2.03
N GLU A 276 6.23 -15.66 3.25
CA GLU A 276 6.82 -14.65 4.15
C GLU A 276 8.27 -14.96 4.58
N THR A 277 8.68 -16.23 4.55
CA THR A 277 10.08 -16.62 4.84
C THR A 277 10.98 -16.49 3.60
N THR A 278 10.39 -16.54 2.41
CA THR A 278 11.12 -16.42 1.13
C THR A 278 11.36 -14.95 0.79
N ALA A 279 10.38 -14.10 1.06
CA ALA A 279 10.49 -12.64 1.02
C ALA A 279 11.48 -12.14 2.10
#